data_AF-A0A177WRB8-F1
#
_entry.id   AF-A0A177WRB8-F1
#
_cell.length_a   1.000
_cell.length_b   1.000
_cell.length_c   1.000
_cell.angle_alpha   90.00
_cell.angle_beta   90.00
_cell.angle_gamma   90.00
#
_symmetry.space_group_name_H-M   'P 1'
#
loop_
_entity.id
_entity.type
_entity.pdbx_description
1 polymer ?
#
loop_
_entity_poly.entity_id
_entity_poly.type
_entity_poly.pdbx_seq_one_letter_code
_entity_poly.pdbx_strand_id
1 'polypeptide(L)'
;MTTMQKLRNIILEIIHRFPHNEALRQYVLDLMRVLMIVLREDNEDNGSISLKIIVDLHKNYKMLAEEFVQPFLNIVQEMYQNMEKAVTDAFGDINAMDEADQSVASSSPGLASQKTICLSMFSFKVLTECPIIIALLFQIHRKFVTPNVPQFVPYIVKVG
;
A
#
# COMPACT_ATOMS: atom_id res chain seq x y z
N MET A 1 -3.51 -11.66 11.92
CA MET A 1 -4.77 -11.29 11.25
C MET A 1 -5.95 -11.68 12.13
N THR A 2 -6.75 -10.72 12.60
CA THR A 2 -7.93 -10.94 13.45
C THR A 2 -9.06 -11.62 12.68
N THR A 3 -10.05 -12.19 13.37
CA THR A 3 -11.24 -12.80 12.72
C THR A 3 -11.97 -11.81 11.82
N MET A 4 -12.10 -10.55 12.26
CA MET A 4 -12.70 -9.48 11.46
C MET A 4 -11.90 -9.17 10.20
N GLN A 5 -10.56 -9.16 10.29
CA GLN A 5 -9.70 -8.96 9.12
C GLN A 5 -9.83 -10.10 8.12
N LYS A 6 -9.90 -11.36 8.58
CA LYS A 6 -10.13 -12.53 7.72
C LYS A 6 -11.48 -12.47 7.01
N LEU A 7 -12.54 -12.04 7.71
CA LEU A 7 -13.86 -11.85 7.11
C LEU A 7 -13.81 -10.80 5.99
N ARG A 8 -13.19 -9.64 6.24
CA ARG A 8 -12.99 -8.61 5.20
C ARG A 8 -12.19 -9.14 4.02
N ASN A 9 -11.16 -9.94 4.28
CA ASN A 9 -10.34 -10.54 3.23
C ASN A 9 -11.16 -11.42 2.29
N ILE A 10 -11.98 -12.31 2.85
CA ILE A 10 -12.88 -13.19 2.07
C ILE A 10 -13.88 -12.36 1.25
N ILE A 11 -14.44 -11.29 1.83
CA ILE A 11 -15.35 -10.40 1.10
C ILE A 11 -14.63 -9.75 -0.08
N LEU A 12 -13.41 -9.25 0.11
CA LEU A 12 -12.59 -8.67 -0.97
C LEU A 12 -12.24 -9.71 -2.04
N GLU A 13 -11.96 -10.96 -1.66
CA GLU A 13 -11.74 -12.05 -2.62
C GLU A 13 -12.96 -12.37 -3.46
N ILE A 14 -14.15 -12.30 -2.88
CA ILE A 14 -15.41 -12.46 -3.60
C ILE A 14 -15.62 -11.30 -4.56
N ILE A 15 -15.44 -10.05 -4.10
CA ILE A 15 -15.57 -8.85 -4.93
C ILE A 15 -14.62 -8.88 -6.12
N HIS A 16 -13.36 -9.29 -5.90
CA HIS A 16 -12.35 -9.39 -6.96
C HIS A 16 -12.72 -10.39 -8.06
N ARG A 17 -13.63 -11.33 -7.80
CA ARG A 17 -14.12 -12.30 -8.78
C ARG A 17 -15.38 -11.84 -9.52
N PHE A 18 -15.91 -10.65 -9.22
CA PHE A 18 -17.12 -10.17 -9.88
C PHE A 18 -16.89 -9.92 -11.38
N PRO A 19 -17.86 -10.27 -12.23
CA PRO A 19 -17.81 -9.93 -13.63
C PRO A 19 -17.95 -8.41 -13.80
N HIS A 20 -17.09 -7.82 -14.64
CA HIS A 20 -17.11 -6.40 -14.96
C HIS A 20 -18.22 -6.08 -15.98
N ASN A 21 -19.47 -6.03 -15.49
CA ASN A 21 -20.67 -5.77 -16.29
C ASN A 21 -21.34 -4.44 -15.89
N GLU A 22 -22.43 -4.08 -16.59
CA GLU A 22 -23.22 -2.87 -16.31
C GLU A 22 -23.88 -2.89 -14.92
N ALA A 23 -24.21 -4.06 -14.37
CA ALA A 23 -24.82 -4.15 -13.05
C ALA A 23 -23.87 -3.70 -11.92
N LEU A 24 -22.56 -3.98 -12.08
CA LEU A 24 -21.52 -3.52 -11.15
C LEU A 24 -21.26 -2.01 -11.29
N ARG A 25 -21.47 -1.42 -12.47
CA ARG A 25 -21.07 -0.05 -12.82
C ARG A 25 -21.58 1.01 -11.84
N GLN A 26 -22.82 0.86 -11.37
CA GLN A 26 -23.45 1.79 -10.42
C GLN A 26 -22.77 1.81 -9.04
N TYR A 27 -22.04 0.76 -8.68
CA TYR A 27 -21.38 0.62 -7.38
C TYR A 27 -19.89 0.97 -7.42
N VAL A 28 -19.33 1.26 -8.60
CA VAL A 28 -17.88 1.45 -8.77
C VAL A 28 -17.34 2.58 -7.91
N LEU A 29 -18.05 3.71 -7.83
CA LEU A 29 -17.58 4.85 -7.04
C LEU A 29 -17.53 4.53 -5.54
N ASP A 30 -18.56 3.88 -5.01
CA ASP A 30 -18.59 3.47 -3.60
C ASP A 30 -17.57 2.39 -3.30
N LEU A 31 -17.40 1.44 -4.22
CA LEU A 31 -16.40 0.40 -4.10
C LEU A 31 -14.99 1.01 -4.08
N MET A 32 -14.67 1.93 -4.99
CA MET A 32 -13.40 2.66 -4.99
C MET A 32 -13.17 3.38 -3.66
N ARG A 33 -14.16 4.10 -3.12
CA ARG A 33 -14.04 4.77 -1.80
C ARG A 33 -13.68 3.79 -0.69
N VAL A 34 -14.37 2.65 -0.62
CA VAL A 34 -14.11 1.62 0.39
C VAL A 34 -12.71 1.02 0.23
N LEU A 35 -12.28 0.73 -1.01
CA LEU A 35 -10.96 0.15 -1.28
C LEU A 35 -9.82 1.08 -0.84
N MET A 36 -10.00 2.40 -1.00
CA MET A 36 -9.03 3.40 -0.54
C MET A 36 -8.92 3.44 0.99
N ILE A 37 -10.05 3.30 1.70
CA ILE A 37 -10.06 3.18 3.16
C ILE A 37 -9.37 1.89 3.59
N VAL A 38 -9.66 0.75 2.94
CA VAL A 38 -9.02 -0.53 3.22
C VAL A 38 -7.50 -0.44 3.03
N LEU A 39 -7.05 0.23 1.96
CA LEU A 39 -5.63 0.43 1.70
C LEU A 39 -4.94 1.30 2.78
N ARG A 40 -5.67 2.23 3.39
CA ARG A 40 -5.10 3.15 4.40
C ARG A 40 -5.15 2.59 5.82
N GLU A 41 -6.20 1.88 6.17
CA GLU A 41 -6.53 1.56 7.57
C GLU A 41 -6.49 0.07 7.88
N ASP A 42 -6.47 -0.80 6.87
CA ASP A 42 -6.46 -2.25 7.09
C ASP A 42 -5.04 -2.83 6.94
N ASN A 43 -4.93 -4.10 7.33
CA ASN A 43 -3.68 -4.84 7.29
C ASN A 43 -3.23 -5.15 5.85
N GLU A 44 -1.94 -5.44 5.71
CA GLU A 44 -1.27 -5.64 4.43
C GLU A 44 -1.91 -6.70 3.50
N ASP A 45 -2.52 -7.76 4.05
CA ASP A 45 -3.18 -8.78 3.23
C ASP A 45 -4.46 -8.24 2.59
N ASN A 46 -5.23 -7.44 3.34
CA ASN A 46 -6.40 -6.73 2.84
C ASN A 46 -6.02 -5.60 1.88
N GLY A 47 -4.94 -4.86 2.17
CA GLY A 47 -4.39 -3.86 1.25
C GLY A 47 -3.94 -4.46 -0.07
N SER A 48 -3.28 -5.62 -0.04
CA SER A 48 -2.78 -6.30 -1.24
C SER A 48 -3.90 -6.68 -2.20
N ILE A 49 -5.01 -7.22 -1.69
CA ILE A 49 -6.16 -7.51 -2.54
C ILE A 49 -6.93 -6.25 -2.95
N SER A 50 -6.98 -5.24 -2.07
CA SER A 50 -7.56 -3.94 -2.40
C SER A 50 -6.89 -3.31 -3.64
N LEU A 51 -5.56 -3.34 -3.69
CA LEU A 51 -4.78 -2.87 -4.86
C LEU A 51 -5.19 -3.55 -6.17
N LYS A 52 -5.41 -4.87 -6.15
CA LYS A 52 -5.80 -5.64 -7.34
C LYS A 52 -7.18 -5.21 -7.84
N ILE A 53 -8.12 -5.04 -6.92
CA ILE A 53 -9.48 -4.59 -7.27
C ILE A 53 -9.42 -3.15 -7.81
N ILE A 54 -8.67 -2.24 -7.18
CA ILE A 54 -8.46 -0.87 -7.65
C ILE A 54 -7.95 -0.87 -9.11
N VAL A 55 -6.93 -1.68 -9.40
CA VAL A 55 -6.36 -1.83 -10.75
C VAL A 55 -7.42 -2.28 -11.76
N ASP A 56 -8.20 -3.30 -11.44
CA ASP A 56 -9.21 -3.84 -12.34
C ASP A 56 -10.35 -2.85 -12.58
N LEU A 57 -10.77 -2.10 -11.55
CA LEU A 57 -11.75 -1.03 -11.69
C LEU A 57 -11.24 0.10 -12.59
N HIS A 58 -9.97 0.50 -12.47
CA HIS A 58 -9.39 1.49 -13.38
C HIS A 58 -9.29 1.00 -14.83
N LYS A 59 -9.00 -0.28 -15.07
CA LYS A 59 -8.95 -0.87 -16.42
C LYS A 59 -10.33 -0.89 -17.07
N ASN A 60 -11.36 -1.29 -16.32
CA ASN A 60 -12.70 -1.56 -16.85
C ASN A 60 -13.65 -0.36 -16.80
N TYR A 61 -13.48 0.56 -15.83
CA TYR A 61 -14.38 1.69 -15.59
C TYR A 61 -13.63 3.03 -15.58
N LYS A 62 -12.77 3.25 -16.57
CA LYS A 62 -11.84 4.39 -16.70
C LYS A 62 -12.45 5.73 -16.28
N MET A 63 -13.58 6.13 -16.87
CA MET A 63 -14.21 7.42 -16.59
C MET A 63 -14.66 7.58 -15.13
N LEU A 64 -15.22 6.53 -14.53
CA LEU A 64 -15.69 6.56 -13.14
C LEU A 64 -14.52 6.54 -12.17
N ALA A 65 -13.51 5.70 -12.45
CA ALA A 65 -12.38 5.53 -11.56
C ALA A 65 -11.39 6.71 -11.60
N GLU A 66 -11.46 7.58 -12.61
CA GLU A 66 -10.50 8.68 -12.82
C GLU A 66 -10.35 9.63 -11.61
N GLU A 67 -11.44 9.92 -10.89
CA GLU A 67 -11.41 10.81 -9.73
C GLU A 67 -10.57 10.26 -8.56
N PHE A 68 -10.31 8.95 -8.55
CA PHE A 68 -9.53 8.27 -7.52
C PHE A 68 -8.04 8.17 -7.84
N VAL A 69 -7.60 8.57 -9.03
CA VAL A 69 -6.17 8.50 -9.41
C VAL A 69 -5.32 9.37 -8.50
N GLN A 70 -5.65 10.65 -8.32
CA GLN A 70 -4.84 11.52 -7.46
C GLN A 70 -4.88 11.10 -5.99
N PRO A 71 -6.05 10.76 -5.40
CA PRO A 71 -6.10 10.17 -4.06
C PRO A 71 -5.21 8.94 -3.91
N PHE A 72 -5.14 8.06 -4.92
CA PHE A 72 -4.30 6.87 -4.88
C PHE A 72 -2.83 7.24 -4.87
N LEU A 73 -2.41 8.15 -5.76
CA LEU A 73 -1.03 8.63 -5.83
C LEU A 73 -0.59 9.27 -4.51
N ASN A 74 -1.47 10.04 -3.86
CA ASN A 74 -1.17 10.66 -2.56
C ASN A 74 -0.96 9.59 -1.47
N ILE A 75 -1.79 8.54 -1.43
CA ILE A 75 -1.61 7.40 -0.51
C ILE A 75 -0.23 6.76 -0.73
N VAL A 76 0.15 6.49 -1.98
CA VAL A 76 1.45 5.86 -2.28
C VAL A 76 2.63 6.75 -1.88
N GLN A 77 2.56 8.06 -2.09
CA GLN A 77 3.61 8.98 -1.63
C GLN A 77 3.78 8.92 -0.11
N GLU A 78 2.69 8.92 0.63
CA GLU A 78 2.71 8.76 2.09
C GLU A 78 3.31 7.41 2.51
N MET A 79 3.01 6.32 1.79
CA MET A 79 3.63 5.01 2.05
C MET A 79 5.15 5.05 1.87
N TYR A 80 5.67 5.71 0.82
CA TYR A 80 7.11 5.89 0.63
C TYR A 80 7.74 6.70 1.76
N GLN A 81 7.11 7.80 2.18
CA GLN A 81 7.59 8.63 3.28
C GLN A 81 7.62 7.88 4.62
N ASN A 82 6.57 7.11 4.91
CA ASN A 82 6.48 6.27 6.10
C ASN A 82 7.59 5.22 6.13
N MET A 83 7.96 4.65 4.98
CA MET A 83 9.05 3.70 4.88
C MET A 83 10.42 4.32 5.11
N GLU A 84 10.71 5.47 4.50
CA GLU A 84 11.97 6.18 4.75
C GLU A 84 12.13 6.47 6.25
N LYS A 85 11.05 6.90 6.92
CA LYS A 85 11.05 7.12 8.37
C LYS A 85 11.27 5.84 9.15
N ALA A 86 10.54 4.76 8.86
CA ALA A 86 10.67 3.49 9.57
C ALA A 86 12.08 2.88 9.45
N VAL A 87 12.71 2.99 8.27
CA VAL A 87 14.10 2.56 8.06
C VAL A 87 15.06 3.46 8.85
N THR A 88 14.86 4.77 8.82
CA THR A 88 15.70 5.71 9.57
C THR A 88 15.61 5.45 11.08
N ASP A 89 14.42 5.22 11.62
CA ASP A 89 14.23 4.94 13.05
C ASP A 89 14.85 3.58 13.44
N ALA A 90 14.71 2.55 12.60
CA ALA A 90 15.23 1.21 12.91
C ALA A 90 16.77 1.08 12.82
N PHE A 91 17.42 1.85 11.94
CA PHE A 91 18.87 1.77 11.70
C PHE A 91 19.65 3.01 12.17
N GLY A 92 18.99 4.14 12.39
CA GLY A 92 19.61 5.38 12.88
C GLY A 92 20.08 5.29 14.32
N ASP A 93 19.35 4.54 15.16
CA ASP A 93 19.70 4.32 16.57
C ASP A 93 20.96 3.46 16.76
N ILE A 94 21.42 2.74 15.71
CA ILE A 94 22.66 1.94 15.76
C ILE A 94 23.91 2.84 15.80
N ASN A 95 23.85 4.05 15.22
CA ASN A 95 24.98 4.98 15.19
C ASN A 95 25.11 5.86 16.43
N ALA A 96 24.13 5.85 17.34
CA ALA A 96 24.16 6.61 18.59
C ALA A 96 24.73 5.81 19.77
N MET A 97 25.10 4.54 19.57
CA MET A 97 25.52 3.63 20.64
C MET A 97 27.02 3.27 20.62
N ASP A 98 27.85 4.05 19.92
CA ASP A 98 29.29 3.80 19.78
C ASP A 98 30.18 4.55 20.80
N GLU A 99 29.61 5.08 21.88
CA GLU A 99 30.39 5.69 22.99
C GLU A 99 29.95 5.25 24.40
N ALA A 100 29.53 3.99 24.60
CA ALA A 100 29.43 3.44 25.96
C ALA A 100 29.62 1.91 26.03
N ASP A 101 30.89 1.54 26.23
CA ASP A 101 31.35 0.49 27.13
C ASP A 101 31.07 -1.00 26.83
N GLN A 102 32.14 -1.79 26.93
CA GLN A 102 32.15 -3.24 26.81
C GLN A 102 31.50 -3.86 28.05
N SER A 103 30.48 -4.72 27.89
CA SER A 103 30.42 -6.04 28.53
C SER A 103 29.07 -6.73 28.37
N VAL A 104 29.15 -8.07 28.42
CA VAL A 104 28.10 -9.09 28.61
C VAL A 104 27.13 -9.40 27.46
N ALA A 105 27.52 -10.45 26.74
CA ALA A 105 26.63 -11.35 26.04
C ALA A 105 25.41 -11.74 26.89
N SER A 106 24.22 -11.63 26.31
CA SER A 106 23.01 -12.33 26.76
C SER A 106 22.12 -12.60 25.55
N SER A 107 22.37 -13.75 24.95
CA SER A 107 21.47 -14.42 24.03
C SER A 107 20.08 -14.60 24.64
N SER A 108 19.05 -14.12 23.95
CA SER A 108 17.67 -14.59 24.12
C SER A 108 16.89 -14.42 22.80
N PRO A 109 16.84 -15.44 21.94
CA PRO A 109 15.87 -15.51 20.84
C PRO A 109 14.55 -16.01 21.45
N GLY A 110 13.78 -15.08 22.00
CA GLY A 110 12.63 -15.42 22.84
C GLY A 110 11.49 -14.42 22.80
N LEU A 111 11.33 -13.66 21.72
CA LEU A 111 10.05 -13.01 21.44
C LEU A 111 9.27 -13.94 20.51
N ALA A 112 8.38 -14.71 21.12
CA ALA A 112 7.30 -15.38 20.43
C ALA A 112 6.73 -14.43 19.37
N SER A 113 6.62 -14.95 18.15
CA SER A 113 6.03 -14.31 16.99
C SER A 113 4.57 -13.92 17.28
N GLN A 114 4.36 -12.86 18.07
CA GLN A 114 3.20 -12.02 17.89
C GLN A 114 3.39 -11.46 16.50
N LYS A 115 2.70 -12.06 15.53
CA LYS A 115 2.62 -11.56 14.16
C LYS A 115 1.97 -10.19 14.24
N THR A 116 2.78 -9.16 14.53
CA THR A 116 2.36 -7.77 14.58
C THR A 116 1.71 -7.49 13.25
N ILE A 117 0.41 -7.17 13.30
CA ILE A 117 -0.35 -6.97 12.08
C ILE A 117 0.15 -5.67 11.46
N CYS A 118 0.92 -5.80 10.38
CA CYS A 118 1.42 -4.65 9.64
C CYS A 118 0.24 -4.00 8.91
N LEU A 119 0.04 -2.70 9.16
CA LEU A 119 -0.89 -1.89 8.38
C LEU A 119 -0.36 -1.72 6.97
N SER A 120 -1.26 -1.71 5.99
CA SER A 120 -0.92 -1.58 4.57
C SER A 120 -0.02 -0.36 4.30
N MET A 121 -0.30 0.77 4.96
CA MET A 121 0.48 2.01 4.86
C MET A 121 1.96 1.89 5.25
N PHE A 122 2.32 0.83 5.96
CA PHE A 122 3.67 0.55 6.47
C PHE A 122 4.17 -0.82 5.99
N SER A 123 3.56 -1.40 4.95
CA SER A 123 3.93 -2.71 4.43
C SER A 123 4.82 -2.60 3.19
N PHE A 124 6.02 -3.17 3.27
CA PHE A 124 6.94 -3.24 2.13
C PHE A 124 6.32 -4.07 1.00
N LYS A 125 5.63 -5.17 1.35
CA LYS A 125 4.90 -6.03 0.41
C LYS A 125 3.87 -5.26 -0.40
N VAL A 126 3.11 -4.35 0.23
CA VAL A 126 2.13 -3.52 -0.49
C VAL A 126 2.85 -2.46 -1.32
N LEU A 127 3.88 -1.81 -0.76
CA LEU A 127 4.61 -0.74 -1.44
C LEU A 127 5.33 -1.20 -2.71
N THR A 128 5.90 -2.42 -2.73
CA THR A 128 6.60 -2.96 -3.91
C THR A 128 5.71 -3.13 -5.14
N GLU A 129 4.39 -3.25 -4.96
CA GLU A 129 3.42 -3.33 -6.05
C GLU A 129 3.06 -1.95 -6.62
N CYS A 130 3.28 -0.87 -5.87
CA CYS A 130 2.85 0.47 -6.26
C CYS A 130 3.51 1.02 -7.53
N PRO A 131 4.82 0.84 -7.81
CA PRO A 131 5.44 1.33 -9.06
C PRO A 131 4.76 0.83 -10.34
N ILE A 132 4.46 -0.47 -10.41
CA ILE A 132 3.82 -1.06 -11.60
C ILE A 132 2.37 -0.58 -11.74
N ILE A 133 1.67 -0.40 -10.61
CA ILE A 133 0.32 0.16 -10.59
C ILE A 133 0.33 1.62 -11.03
N ILE A 134 1.28 2.45 -10.57
CA ILE A 134 1.42 3.84 -11.02
C ILE A 134 1.68 3.89 -12.52
N ALA A 135 2.58 3.06 -13.04
CA ALA A 135 2.86 3.00 -14.47
C ALA A 135 1.60 2.66 -15.28
N LEU A 136 0.80 1.70 -14.80
CA LEU A 136 -0.50 1.37 -15.39
C LEU A 136 -1.48 2.55 -15.33
N LEU A 137 -1.61 3.21 -14.18
CA LEU A 137 -2.52 4.36 -14.02
C LEU A 137 -2.14 5.51 -14.95
N PHE A 138 -0.85 5.78 -15.12
CA PHE A 138 -0.34 6.76 -16.07
C PHE A 138 -0.55 6.34 -17.53
N GLN A 139 -0.51 5.05 -17.83
CA GLN A 139 -0.87 4.55 -19.16
C GLN A 139 -2.36 4.78 -19.47
N ILE A 140 -3.24 4.55 -18.49
CA ILE A 140 -4.70 4.71 -18.63
C ILE A 140 -5.08 6.20 -18.63
N HIS A 141 -4.55 6.98 -17.68
CA HIS A 141 -4.93 8.36 -17.36
C HIS A 141 -3.76 9.32 -17.57
N ARG A 142 -3.39 9.53 -18.84
CA ARG A 142 -2.19 10.28 -19.25
C ARG A 142 -2.09 11.70 -18.65
N LYS A 143 -3.21 12.34 -18.33
CA LYS A 143 -3.25 13.69 -17.76
C LYS A 143 -2.56 13.81 -16.39
N PHE A 144 -2.45 12.71 -15.64
CA PHE A 144 -1.81 12.72 -14.32
C PHE A 144 -0.29 12.57 -14.39
N VAL A 145 0.29 12.27 -15.56
CA VAL A 145 1.73 12.01 -15.73
C VAL A 145 2.56 13.24 -15.39
N THR A 146 2.40 14.32 -16.15
CA THR A 146 3.20 15.55 -16.01
C THR A 146 3.18 16.14 -14.59
N PRO A 147 2.03 16.29 -13.92
CA PRO A 147 2.01 16.86 -12.57
C PRO A 147 2.60 15.94 -11.49
N ASN A 148 2.58 14.62 -11.68
CA ASN A 148 2.93 13.67 -10.62
C ASN A 148 4.29 12.98 -10.77
N VAL A 149 4.76 12.71 -12.00
CA VAL A 149 6.05 12.03 -12.21
C VAL A 149 7.19 12.68 -11.43
N PRO A 150 7.39 14.02 -11.45
CA PRO A 150 8.46 14.65 -10.68
C PRO A 150 8.40 14.38 -9.18
N GLN A 151 7.20 14.16 -8.62
CA GLN A 151 6.99 13.89 -7.20
C GLN A 151 7.39 12.45 -6.81
N PHE A 152 7.37 11.51 -7.76
CA PHE A 152 7.75 10.12 -7.53
C PHE A 152 9.22 9.81 -7.84
N VAL A 153 9.91 10.65 -8.62
CA VAL A 153 11.35 10.48 -8.95
C VAL A 153 12.22 10.25 -7.70
N PRO A 154 12.11 11.04 -6.61
CA PRO A 154 12.97 10.87 -5.43
C PRO A 154 12.83 9.49 -4.78
N TYR A 155 11.65 8.87 -4.85
CA TYR A 155 11.37 7.57 -4.24
C TYR A 155 11.83 6.41 -5.12
N ILE A 156 11.82 6.57 -6.45
CA ILE A 156 12.27 5.54 -7.41
C ILE A 156 13.80 5.44 -7.41
N VAL A 157 14.51 6.57 -7.35
CA VAL A 157 15.98 6.61 -7.45
C VAL A 157 16.66 6.12 -6.17
N LYS A 158 16.02 6.21 -5.01
CA LYS A 158 16.57 5.74 -3.72
C LYS A 158 16.43 4.23 -3.47
N VAL A 159 15.58 3.54 -4.23
CA VAL A 159 15.28 2.10 -4.04
C VAL A 159 16.05 1.20 -5.03
N GLY A 160 16.76 1.80 -5.99
CA GLY A 160 17.58 1.10 -7.00
C GLY A 160 19.07 1.06 -6.68
#